data_AF-A0A4Z1CXX4-F1
#
_entry.id   AF-A0A4Z1CXX4-F1
#
_cell.length_a   1.000
_cell.length_b   1.000
_cell.length_c   1.000
_cell.angle_alpha   90.00
_cell.angle_beta   90.00
_cell.angle_gamma   90.00
#
_symmetry.space_group_name_H-M   'P 1'
#
loop_
_entity.id
_entity.type
_entity.pdbx_description
1 polymer ?
#
loop_
_entity_poly.entity_id
_entity_poly.type
_entity_poly.pdbx_seq_one_letter_code
_entity_poly.pdbx_strand_id
1 'polypeptide(L)'
;MTSLQSAPRRRRALAAAGAVSAGLLALSACDKPTPVSTVTVGDSSVSSEALCYNGDKTLTAKSLAACAKKAGDEKTITVDPDGDTVRVGVDPKIADAGWVLLVNGRQFTDVSKKTYSTIPGSAFFNAQYGTQGTTNTLSIQMGTGSSAKGLWSYKLKKATS
;
A
#
# COMPACT_ATOMS: atom_id res chain seq x y z
N MET A 1 -38.06 66.41 -35.06
CA MET A 1 -36.65 66.81 -34.82
C MET A 1 -36.14 66.06 -33.62
N THR A 2 -34.88 65.67 -33.71
CA THR A 2 -34.08 64.75 -32.92
C THR A 2 -33.95 65.11 -31.44
N SER A 3 -33.95 64.11 -30.54
CA SER A 3 -33.18 64.16 -29.29
C SER A 3 -32.73 62.75 -28.89
N LEU A 4 -31.40 62.60 -28.85
CA LEU A 4 -30.61 61.46 -28.41
C LEU A 4 -30.81 61.18 -26.90
N GLN A 5 -30.53 59.95 -26.45
CA GLN A 5 -29.57 59.69 -25.35
C GLN A 5 -29.36 58.18 -25.06
N SER A 6 -28.19 57.70 -25.49
CA SER A 6 -27.23 56.80 -24.82
C SER A 6 -27.65 55.88 -23.64
N ALA A 7 -27.28 54.61 -23.78
CA ALA A 7 -27.41 53.49 -22.83
C ALA A 7 -26.66 53.67 -21.48
N PRO A 8 -26.98 52.83 -20.48
CA PRO A 8 -25.94 51.90 -20.03
C PRO A 8 -26.42 50.46 -19.78
N ARG A 9 -25.60 49.54 -20.27
CA ARG A 9 -25.57 48.10 -20.03
C ARG A 9 -25.36 47.82 -18.52
N ARG A 10 -26.41 47.53 -17.76
CA ARG A 10 -26.28 47.01 -16.39
C ARG A 10 -26.17 45.48 -16.39
N ARG A 11 -24.93 45.01 -16.37
CA ARG A 11 -24.56 43.67 -15.92
C ARG A 11 -24.93 43.56 -14.43
N ARG A 12 -25.86 42.68 -14.07
CA ARG A 12 -26.01 42.22 -12.69
C ARG A 12 -25.52 40.79 -12.62
N ALA A 13 -24.24 40.69 -12.27
CA ALA A 13 -23.67 39.50 -11.69
C ALA A 13 -24.34 39.27 -10.33
N LEU A 14 -24.97 38.12 -10.16
CA LEU A 14 -25.27 37.58 -8.84
C LEU A 14 -24.64 36.19 -8.80
N ALA A 15 -23.44 36.16 -8.23
CA ALA A 15 -22.78 34.94 -7.82
C ALA A 15 -23.61 34.34 -6.67
N ALA A 16 -24.39 33.30 -6.97
CA ALA A 16 -24.89 32.42 -5.93
C ALA A 16 -23.74 31.49 -5.53
N ALA A 17 -23.08 31.84 -4.43
CA ALA A 17 -22.08 31.00 -3.78
C ALA A 17 -22.75 29.70 -3.32
N GLY A 18 -22.56 28.64 -4.09
CA GLY A 18 -22.86 27.28 -3.63
C GLY A 18 -21.83 26.90 -2.58
N ALA A 19 -22.19 27.02 -1.30
CA ALA A 19 -21.44 26.41 -0.21
C ALA A 19 -21.62 24.90 -0.32
N VAL A 20 -20.74 24.23 -1.06
CA VAL A 20 -20.63 22.77 -1.02
C VAL A 20 -20.00 22.43 0.33
N SER A 21 -20.84 21.97 1.24
CA SER A 21 -20.42 21.38 2.51
C SER A 21 -19.63 20.10 2.22
N ALA A 22 -18.33 20.22 1.97
CA ALA A 22 -17.39 19.10 2.01
C ALA A 22 -17.13 18.72 3.48
N GLY A 23 -18.19 18.28 4.15
CA GLY A 23 -18.15 17.72 5.50
C GLY A 23 -17.85 16.22 5.44
N LEU A 24 -16.76 15.86 4.77
CA LEU A 24 -16.17 14.55 4.93
C LEU A 24 -14.68 14.80 5.07
N LEU A 25 -14.13 14.48 6.24
CA LEU A 25 -12.71 14.30 6.43
C LEU A 25 -12.27 13.20 5.45
N ALA A 26 -12.02 13.59 4.21
CA ALA A 26 -11.30 12.77 3.27
C ALA A 26 -9.95 12.53 3.92
N LEU A 27 -9.71 11.27 4.31
CA LEU A 27 -8.39 10.76 4.56
C LEU A 27 -7.47 11.37 3.50
N SER A 28 -6.59 12.30 3.91
CA SER A 28 -5.65 13.00 3.03
C SER A 28 -4.53 12.07 2.55
N ALA A 29 -4.85 10.82 2.26
CA ALA A 29 -3.97 9.78 1.73
C ALA A 29 -4.19 9.53 0.22
N CYS A 30 -5.14 10.20 -0.43
CA CYS A 30 -5.67 9.76 -1.74
C CYS A 30 -5.42 10.70 -2.93
N ASP A 31 -4.43 11.59 -2.90
CA ASP A 31 -4.09 12.44 -4.08
C ASP A 31 -2.88 11.94 -4.90
N LYS A 32 -2.24 10.82 -4.51
CA LYS A 32 -1.13 10.22 -5.30
C LYS A 32 -1.41 8.73 -5.47
N PRO A 33 -1.36 8.18 -6.71
CA PRO A 33 -1.53 6.74 -6.89
C PRO A 33 -0.49 6.02 -6.03
N THR A 34 -0.96 5.15 -5.15
CA THR A 34 -0.07 4.33 -4.33
C THR A 34 0.53 3.26 -5.23
N PRO A 35 1.85 3.04 -5.17
CA PRO A 35 2.43 1.93 -5.92
C PRO A 35 1.83 0.61 -5.43
N VAL A 36 1.70 -0.33 -6.35
CA VAL A 36 1.11 -1.65 -6.16
C VAL A 36 2.22 -2.65 -5.87
N SER A 37 1.90 -3.64 -5.05
CA SER A 37 2.67 -4.87 -4.94
C SER A 37 1.80 -6.08 -5.28
N THR A 38 2.45 -7.15 -5.69
CA THR A 38 1.80 -8.41 -6.08
C THR A 38 2.52 -9.57 -5.44
N VAL A 39 1.76 -10.49 -4.84
CA VAL A 39 2.26 -11.77 -4.36
C VAL A 39 1.71 -12.86 -5.25
N THR A 40 2.59 -13.71 -5.78
CA THR A 40 2.26 -14.80 -6.69
C THR A 40 2.78 -16.13 -6.14
N VAL A 41 1.94 -17.15 -6.17
CA VAL A 41 2.22 -18.51 -5.72
C VAL A 41 1.63 -19.45 -6.76
N GLY A 42 2.48 -20.27 -7.40
CA GLY A 42 2.05 -21.08 -8.55
C GLY A 42 1.45 -20.21 -9.66
N ASP A 43 0.18 -20.46 -9.98
CA ASP A 43 -0.65 -19.73 -10.95
C ASP A 43 -1.53 -18.63 -10.32
N SER A 44 -1.56 -18.56 -8.99
CA SER A 44 -2.42 -17.66 -8.22
C SER A 44 -1.68 -16.39 -7.86
N SER A 45 -2.35 -15.24 -7.95
CA SER A 45 -1.76 -13.95 -7.57
C SER A 45 -2.74 -13.01 -6.89
N VAL A 46 -2.24 -12.22 -5.96
CA VAL A 46 -2.99 -11.17 -5.27
C VAL A 46 -2.19 -9.87 -5.29
N SER A 47 -2.81 -8.80 -5.77
CA SER A 47 -2.22 -7.46 -5.80
C SER A 47 -2.92 -6.55 -4.82
N SER A 48 -2.18 -5.68 -4.14
CA SER A 48 -2.74 -4.71 -3.19
C SER A 48 -2.07 -3.36 -3.35
N GLU A 49 -2.86 -2.32 -3.12
CA GLU A 49 -2.38 -0.99 -2.80
C GLU A 49 -1.79 -0.95 -1.39
N ALA A 50 -1.11 0.15 -1.08
CA ALA A 50 -0.45 0.32 0.20
C ALA A 50 -1.48 0.48 1.32
N LEU A 51 -1.29 -0.23 2.44
CA LEU A 51 -2.03 0.07 3.68
C LEU A 51 -1.73 1.50 4.14
N CYS A 52 -0.49 1.93 3.91
CA CYS A 52 -0.01 3.28 4.14
C CYS A 52 1.09 3.64 3.16
N TYR A 53 1.05 4.87 2.67
CA TYR A 53 2.07 5.40 1.78
C TYR A 53 2.19 6.91 1.98
N ASN A 54 3.41 7.42 2.09
CA ASN A 54 3.69 8.86 2.21
C ASN A 54 4.53 9.39 1.04
N GLY A 55 4.36 8.81 -0.15
CA GLY A 55 5.11 9.25 -1.31
C GLY A 55 6.60 9.00 -1.13
N ASP A 56 7.36 10.08 -1.22
CA ASP A 56 8.81 10.07 -1.11
C ASP A 56 9.28 10.45 0.31
N LYS A 57 8.33 10.83 1.18
CA LYS A 57 8.54 11.22 2.58
C LYS A 57 8.51 10.00 3.49
N THR A 58 9.22 10.09 4.60
CA THR A 58 9.22 9.04 5.63
C THR A 58 7.90 9.06 6.42
N LEU A 59 7.49 7.89 6.87
CA LEU A 59 6.39 7.69 7.81
C LEU A 59 6.96 7.77 9.23
N THR A 60 6.22 8.41 10.13
CA THR A 60 6.58 8.37 11.55
C THR A 60 6.38 6.97 12.12
N ALA A 61 7.11 6.62 13.18
CA ALA A 61 6.92 5.34 13.88
C ALA A 61 5.46 5.13 14.34
N LYS A 62 4.79 6.21 14.77
CA LYS A 62 3.37 6.20 15.15
C LYS A 62 2.47 5.87 13.96
N SER A 63 2.76 6.46 12.79
CA SER A 63 2.03 6.17 11.55
C SER A 63 2.20 4.69 11.19
N LEU A 64 3.43 4.17 11.16
CA LEU A 64 3.70 2.75 10.86
C LEU A 64 2.98 1.80 11.81
N ALA A 65 3.00 2.08 13.12
CA ALA A 65 2.29 1.27 14.10
C ALA A 65 0.76 1.30 13.89
N ALA A 66 0.20 2.45 13.48
CA ALA A 66 -1.21 2.54 13.12
C ALA A 66 -1.53 1.78 11.82
N CYS A 67 -0.61 1.77 10.85
CA CYS A 67 -0.72 1.01 9.61
C CYS A 67 -0.74 -0.50 9.84
N ALA A 68 0.19 -0.99 10.66
CA ALA A 68 0.29 -2.41 11.00
C ALA A 68 -0.98 -2.93 11.69
N LYS A 69 -1.75 -2.07 12.38
CA LYS A 69 -3.04 -2.45 12.98
C LYS A 69 -4.17 -2.59 11.95
N LYS A 70 -4.02 -2.05 10.74
CA LYS A 70 -5.00 -2.17 9.64
C LYS A 70 -4.83 -3.45 8.82
N ALA A 71 -3.82 -4.26 9.14
CA ALA A 71 -3.52 -5.59 8.59
C ALA A 71 -4.65 -6.65 8.72
N GLY A 72 -5.81 -6.31 9.27
CA GLY A 72 -6.90 -7.27 9.49
C GLY A 72 -7.53 -7.81 8.19
N ASP A 73 -7.70 -6.94 7.20
CA ASP A 73 -8.48 -7.19 5.97
C ASP A 73 -7.62 -7.51 4.74
N GLU A 74 -6.43 -8.04 4.97
CA GLU A 74 -5.45 -8.33 3.93
C GLU A 74 -5.93 -9.42 2.95
N LYS A 75 -5.56 -9.24 1.68
CA LYS A 75 -5.74 -10.29 0.69
C LYS A 75 -4.98 -11.54 1.11
N THR A 76 -5.65 -12.67 1.01
CA THR A 76 -5.11 -13.97 1.41
C THR A 76 -4.66 -14.74 0.18
N ILE A 77 -3.51 -15.42 0.28
CA ILE A 77 -3.03 -16.37 -0.72
C ILE A 77 -2.58 -17.66 -0.01
N THR A 78 -2.91 -18.80 -0.62
CA THR A 78 -2.53 -20.11 -0.12
C THR A 78 -1.12 -20.48 -0.59
N VAL A 79 -0.34 -21.14 0.25
CA VAL A 79 1.03 -21.56 -0.03
C VAL A 79 1.20 -23.00 0.43
N ASP A 80 1.61 -23.89 -0.48
CA ASP A 80 2.16 -25.20 -0.15
C ASP A 80 3.63 -25.04 0.29
N PRO A 81 3.99 -25.29 1.57
CA PRO A 81 5.36 -25.12 2.03
C PRO A 81 6.37 -26.03 1.32
N ASP A 82 5.94 -27.18 0.80
CA ASP A 82 6.83 -28.22 0.30
C ASP A 82 7.01 -28.13 -1.23
N GLY A 83 6.01 -27.60 -1.94
CA GLY A 83 6.01 -27.48 -3.40
C GLY A 83 6.17 -26.06 -3.96
N ASP A 84 5.75 -25.04 -3.21
CA ASP A 84 5.61 -23.69 -3.77
C ASP A 84 6.82 -22.78 -3.56
N THR A 85 6.90 -21.78 -4.42
CA THR A 85 7.69 -20.57 -4.21
C THR A 85 6.77 -19.36 -4.17
N VAL A 86 7.01 -18.49 -3.19
CA VAL A 86 6.31 -17.21 -3.07
C VAL A 86 7.14 -16.16 -3.80
N ARG A 87 6.59 -15.62 -4.89
CA ARG A 87 7.16 -14.50 -5.63
C ARG A 87 6.51 -13.22 -5.18
N VAL A 88 7.32 -12.27 -4.72
CA VAL A 88 6.86 -10.93 -4.37
C VAL A 88 7.37 -9.97 -5.43
N GLY A 89 6.44 -9.37 -6.18
CA GLY A 89 6.69 -8.31 -7.15
C GLY A 89 6.29 -6.96 -6.57
N VAL A 90 7.09 -5.94 -6.86
CA VAL A 90 6.84 -4.56 -6.44
C VAL A 90 7.03 -3.61 -7.62
N ASP A 91 6.28 -2.53 -7.63
CA ASP A 91 6.49 -1.46 -8.60
C ASP A 91 7.93 -0.92 -8.55
N PRO A 92 8.50 -0.46 -9.69
CA PRO A 92 9.84 0.11 -9.75
C PRO A 92 10.09 1.20 -8.71
N LYS A 93 9.07 2.01 -8.42
CA LYS A 93 9.18 3.05 -7.39
C LYS A 93 9.51 2.50 -6.01
N ILE A 94 8.96 1.34 -5.65
CA ILE A 94 9.25 0.63 -4.39
C ILE A 94 10.67 0.08 -4.42
N ALA A 95 11.07 -0.51 -5.55
CA ALA A 95 12.41 -1.04 -5.76
C ALA A 95 13.50 0.05 -5.63
N ASP A 96 13.29 1.21 -6.23
CA ASP A 96 14.25 2.33 -6.19
C ASP A 96 14.50 2.85 -4.78
N ALA A 97 13.43 2.93 -3.97
CA ALA A 97 13.51 3.31 -2.56
C ALA A 97 14.16 2.23 -1.68
N GLY A 98 14.30 1.00 -2.18
CA GLY A 98 14.66 -0.17 -1.43
C GLY A 98 13.48 -0.69 -0.60
N TRP A 99 13.42 -2.00 -0.40
CA TRP A 99 12.37 -2.63 0.38
C TRP A 99 12.84 -3.89 1.09
N VAL A 100 12.12 -4.24 2.15
CA VAL A 100 12.33 -5.47 2.93
C VAL A 100 11.02 -6.21 3.07
N LEU A 101 11.11 -7.53 3.19
CA LEU A 101 10.00 -8.34 3.64
C LEU A 101 10.02 -8.44 5.16
N LEU A 102 8.84 -8.27 5.74
CA LEU A 102 8.56 -8.56 7.13
C LEU A 102 7.62 -9.75 7.18
N VAL A 103 7.87 -10.70 8.07
CA VAL A 103 6.91 -11.75 8.40
C VAL A 103 6.52 -11.60 9.86
N ASN A 104 5.21 -11.48 10.11
CA ASN A 104 4.65 -11.18 11.43
C ASN A 104 5.30 -9.94 12.07
N GLY A 105 5.57 -8.92 11.25
CA GLY A 105 6.20 -7.65 11.67
C GLY A 105 7.71 -7.72 11.92
N ARG A 106 8.35 -8.87 11.76
CA ARG A 106 9.81 -9.04 11.93
C ARG A 106 10.49 -9.06 10.58
N GLN A 107 11.62 -8.38 10.45
CA GLN A 107 12.39 -8.39 9.20
C GLN A 107 12.82 -9.81 8.85
N PHE A 108 12.53 -10.20 7.61
CA PHE A 108 12.68 -11.56 7.09
C PHE A 108 13.70 -11.64 5.96
N THR A 109 13.92 -10.53 5.24
CA THR A 109 14.96 -10.42 4.21
C THR A 109 15.84 -9.21 4.44
N ASP A 110 17.01 -9.23 3.81
CA ASP A 110 17.81 -8.02 3.60
C ASP A 110 17.09 -7.03 2.69
N VAL A 111 17.61 -5.80 2.66
CA VAL A 111 17.12 -4.72 1.81
C VAL A 111 17.40 -5.07 0.35
N SER A 112 16.36 -5.07 -0.47
CA SER A 112 16.45 -5.30 -1.91
C SER A 112 16.10 -4.03 -2.69
N LYS A 113 16.78 -3.81 -3.81
CA LYS A 113 16.40 -2.83 -4.85
C LYS A 113 15.90 -3.49 -6.13
N LYS A 114 15.66 -4.81 -6.10
CA LYS A 114 15.07 -5.52 -7.24
C LYS A 114 13.57 -5.31 -7.26
N THR A 115 12.95 -5.37 -8.43
CA THR A 115 11.48 -5.33 -8.57
C THR A 115 10.79 -6.61 -8.15
N TYR A 116 11.55 -7.66 -7.82
CA TYR A 116 11.01 -8.90 -7.32
C TYR A 116 11.96 -9.63 -6.37
N SER A 117 11.39 -10.48 -5.52
CA SER A 117 12.09 -11.47 -4.71
C SER A 117 11.33 -12.80 -4.78
N THR A 118 12.05 -13.91 -4.66
CA THR A 118 11.46 -15.26 -4.66
C THR A 118 11.95 -16.00 -3.44
N ILE A 119 11.02 -16.60 -2.69
CA ILE A 119 11.31 -17.27 -1.44
C ILE A 119 10.63 -18.64 -1.44
N PRO A 120 11.31 -19.72 -1.02
CA PRO A 120 10.68 -21.02 -0.82
C PRO A 120 9.50 -20.95 0.15
N GLY A 121 8.38 -21.63 -0.16
CA GLY A 121 7.19 -21.65 0.68
C GLY A 121 7.47 -22.11 2.12
N SER A 122 8.35 -23.10 2.28
CA SER A 122 8.79 -23.64 3.57
C SER A 122 9.32 -22.58 4.54
N ALA A 123 9.94 -21.51 4.03
CA ALA A 123 10.50 -20.45 4.87
C ALA A 123 9.42 -19.63 5.59
N PHE A 124 8.17 -19.62 5.10
CA PHE A 124 7.05 -18.92 5.73
C PHE A 124 6.31 -19.74 6.77
N PHE A 125 6.65 -21.02 6.94
CA PHE A 125 6.00 -21.92 7.90
C PHE A 125 7.03 -22.80 8.63
N ASN A 126 8.20 -22.22 8.93
CA ASN A 126 9.26 -22.85 9.69
C ASN A 126 9.58 -22.07 10.99
N ALA A 127 9.45 -22.76 12.12
CA ALA A 127 9.69 -22.21 13.46
C ALA A 127 11.09 -21.61 13.65
N GLN A 128 12.11 -22.09 12.92
CA GLN A 128 13.48 -21.54 12.97
C GLN A 128 13.52 -20.07 12.55
N TYR A 129 12.64 -19.64 11.66
CA TYR A 129 12.54 -18.25 11.22
C TYR A 129 11.49 -17.45 12.01
N GLY A 130 10.87 -18.07 13.03
CA GLY A 130 9.75 -17.48 13.78
C GLY A 130 8.46 -17.36 12.96
N THR A 131 8.33 -18.18 11.92
CA THR A 131 7.16 -18.23 11.02
C THR A 131 6.52 -19.60 11.22
N GLN A 132 5.48 -19.70 12.04
CA GLN A 132 4.91 -21.02 12.42
C GLN A 132 3.38 -20.98 12.42
N GLY A 133 2.76 -22.15 12.52
CA GLY A 133 1.31 -22.29 12.46
C GLY A 133 0.77 -22.38 11.02
N THR A 134 -0.51 -22.11 10.87
CA THR A 134 -1.24 -22.27 9.59
C THR A 134 -1.42 -20.96 8.84
N THR A 135 -1.05 -19.82 9.42
CA THR A 135 -1.19 -18.50 8.82
C THR A 135 -0.09 -17.58 9.30
N ASN A 136 0.48 -16.80 8.38
CA ASN A 136 1.48 -15.78 8.66
C ASN A 136 1.13 -14.50 7.91
N THR A 137 1.52 -13.36 8.46
CA THR A 137 1.36 -12.05 7.80
C THR A 137 2.65 -11.70 7.06
N LEU A 138 2.58 -11.56 5.75
CA LEU A 138 3.66 -11.07 4.91
C LEU A 138 3.46 -9.58 4.65
N SER A 139 4.38 -8.75 5.11
CA SER A 139 4.38 -7.32 4.81
C SER A 139 5.57 -6.93 3.97
N ILE A 140 5.35 -5.99 3.05
CA ILE A 140 6.38 -5.37 2.21
C ILE A 140 6.56 -3.97 2.77
N GLN A 141 7.76 -3.64 3.22
CA GLN A 141 8.07 -2.30 3.70
C GLN A 141 8.97 -1.59 2.69
N MET A 142 8.50 -0.47 2.14
CA MET A 142 9.31 0.42 1.31
C MET A 142 10.15 1.31 2.23
N GLY A 143 11.45 1.39 2.00
CA GLY A 143 12.41 1.99 2.91
C GLY A 143 12.67 1.11 4.14
N THR A 144 13.71 1.44 4.90
CA THR A 144 14.16 0.62 6.04
C THR A 144 14.21 1.41 7.35
N GLY A 145 13.88 0.75 8.45
CA GLY A 145 13.87 1.37 9.79
C GLY A 145 13.09 2.69 9.84
N SER A 146 13.74 3.76 10.29
CA SER A 146 13.18 5.11 10.38
C SER A 146 12.89 5.79 9.03
N SER A 147 13.31 5.18 7.92
CA SER A 147 13.10 5.70 6.56
C SER A 147 11.91 5.05 5.85
N ALA A 148 11.12 4.21 6.53
CA ALA A 148 9.98 3.55 5.92
C ALA A 148 8.99 4.57 5.33
N LYS A 149 8.58 4.36 4.08
CA LYS A 149 7.73 5.28 3.29
C LYS A 149 6.37 4.67 2.94
N GLY A 150 6.28 3.35 3.00
CA GLY A 150 5.03 2.63 2.78
C GLY A 150 5.06 1.21 3.31
N LEU A 151 3.86 0.65 3.49
CA LEU A 151 3.64 -0.71 3.97
C LEU A 151 2.48 -1.35 3.19
N TRP A 152 2.72 -2.54 2.66
CA TRP A 152 1.72 -3.42 2.05
C TRP A 152 1.69 -4.70 2.86
N SER A 153 0.56 -5.40 2.87
CA SER A 153 0.46 -6.60 3.69
C SER A 153 -0.53 -7.60 3.11
N TYR A 154 -0.22 -8.87 3.34
CA TYR A 154 -0.86 -10.04 2.76
C TYR A 154 -0.91 -11.15 3.80
N LYS A 155 -1.98 -11.93 3.75
CA LYS A 155 -2.11 -13.11 4.60
C LYS A 155 -1.66 -14.34 3.82
N LEU A 156 -0.62 -15.01 4.30
CA LEU A 156 -0.17 -16.30 3.77
C LEU A 156 -0.85 -17.41 4.58
N LYS A 157 -1.65 -18.24 3.91
CA LYS A 157 -2.28 -19.40 4.54
C LYS A 157 -1.55 -20.67 4.08
N LYS A 158 -1.14 -21.51 5.02
CA LYS A 158 -0.58 -22.82 4.70
C LYS A 158 -1.66 -23.68 4.02
N ALA A 159 -1.33 -24.29 2.89
CA ALA A 159 -2.18 -25.31 2.29
C ALA A 159 -2.37 -26.44 3.31
N THR A 160 -3.63 -26.76 3.62
CA THR A 160 -3.95 -27.98 4.35
C THR A 160 -3.95 -29.11 3.33
N SER A 161 -2.99 -30.02 3.48
CA SER A 161 -2.97 -31.31 2.78
C SER A 161 -4.25 -32.10 3.02
#